data_AF-A0A117MQ72-F1
#
_entry.id   AF-A0A117MQ72-F1
#
_cell.length_a   1.000
_cell.length_b   1.000
_cell.length_c   1.000
_cell.angle_alpha   90.00
_cell.angle_beta   90.00
_cell.angle_gamma   90.00
#
_symmetry.space_group_name_H-M   'P 1'
#
loop_
_entity.id
_entity.type
_entity.pdbx_description
1 polymer ?
#
loop_
_entity_poly.entity_id
_entity_poly.type
_entity_poly.pdbx_seq_one_letter_code
_entity_poly.pdbx_strand_id
1 'polypeptide(L)'
;MMINIFGWVARRRVAVLVVSLVVAVILQVLRRTVGDGHSLRLNLAIGVLPLIPFVVGMAIAVRVFHPAELIARPEVPAFDVPANPAAVLGAASYTFFAVFALGGAFHGLVTGMDVVLASPLVVVVGGQLAAFWWAALGRCGVRLTPDGIVDRQVHGRLFVPWDALTTPDPAHPRDPHQVTLRIGRPDMVRKRGFRSGGRTVLPATGVSAELVSRAINEYANRPEARSAIGSEVALTHLQMIPQV
;
A
#
# COMPACT_ATOMS: atom_id res chain seq x y z
N MET A 1 -15.80 -10.54 -10.28
CA MET A 1 -16.53 -9.71 -9.29
C MET A 1 -15.62 -9.12 -8.21
N MET A 2 -14.81 -9.91 -7.50
CA MET A 2 -13.96 -9.43 -6.39
C MET A 2 -12.93 -8.36 -6.80
N ILE A 3 -12.29 -8.50 -7.98
CA ILE A 3 -11.34 -7.51 -8.51
C ILE A 3 -12.03 -6.13 -8.67
N ASN A 4 -13.29 -6.09 -9.10
CA ASN A 4 -14.03 -4.84 -9.27
C ASN A 4 -14.33 -4.16 -7.92
N ILE A 5 -14.65 -4.94 -6.89
CA ILE A 5 -14.89 -4.44 -5.53
C ILE A 5 -13.60 -3.84 -4.97
N PHE A 6 -12.48 -4.55 -5.06
CA PHE A 6 -11.20 -4.05 -4.59
C PHE A 6 -10.67 -2.87 -5.41
N GLY A 7 -10.90 -2.86 -6.72
CA GLY A 7 -10.63 -1.70 -7.57
C GLY A 7 -11.46 -0.49 -7.16
N TRP A 8 -12.72 -0.69 -6.76
CA TRP A 8 -13.55 0.39 -6.20
C TRP A 8 -12.97 0.92 -4.88
N VAL A 9 -12.54 0.05 -3.96
CA VAL A 9 -11.89 0.44 -2.71
C VAL A 9 -10.63 1.26 -2.98
N ALA A 10 -9.77 0.82 -3.89
CA ALA A 10 -8.55 1.52 -4.29
C ALA A 10 -8.83 2.92 -4.86
N ARG A 11 -9.86 3.04 -5.73
CA ARG A 11 -10.30 4.31 -6.31
C ARG A 11 -10.92 5.25 -5.28
N ARG A 12 -11.73 4.72 -4.35
CA ARG A 12 -12.47 5.48 -3.32
C ARG A 12 -11.76 5.50 -1.96
N ARG A 13 -10.45 5.28 -1.93
CA ARG A 13 -9.66 5.14 -0.69
C ARG A 13 -9.89 6.23 0.37
N VAL A 14 -9.99 7.50 -0.04
CA VAL A 14 -10.24 8.62 0.88
C VAL A 14 -11.63 8.46 1.53
N ALA A 15 -12.65 8.17 0.73
CA ALA A 15 -14.01 7.98 1.23
C ALA A 15 -14.08 6.79 2.19
N VAL A 16 -13.42 5.67 1.87
CA VAL A 16 -13.36 4.49 2.74
C VAL A 16 -12.74 4.85 4.09
N LEU A 17 -11.58 5.52 4.10
CA LEU A 17 -10.90 5.89 5.35
C LEU A 17 -11.69 6.89 6.19
N VAL A 18 -12.30 7.90 5.56
CA VAL A 18 -13.13 8.89 6.25
C VAL A 18 -14.38 8.24 6.84
N VAL A 19 -15.08 7.39 6.09
CA VAL A 19 -16.26 6.66 6.59
C VAL A 19 -15.86 5.74 7.74
N SER A 20 -14.76 5.00 7.62
CA SER A 20 -14.24 4.17 8.72
C SER A 20 -13.94 4.99 9.98
N LEU A 21 -13.32 6.16 9.84
CA LEU A 21 -13.06 7.07 10.96
C LEU A 21 -14.35 7.56 11.63
N VAL A 22 -15.30 8.05 10.84
CA VAL A 22 -16.59 8.55 11.36
C VAL A 22 -17.34 7.45 12.09
N VAL A 23 -17.45 6.26 11.49
CA VAL A 23 -18.12 5.11 12.12
C VAL A 23 -17.40 4.69 13.39
N ALA A 24 -16.07 4.61 13.39
CA ALA A 24 -15.30 4.26 14.59
C ALA A 24 -15.54 5.25 15.73
N VAL A 25 -15.58 6.57 15.44
CA VAL A 25 -15.85 7.60 16.44
C VAL A 25 -17.27 7.47 16.99
N ILE A 26 -18.29 7.30 16.12
CA ILE A 26 -19.69 7.10 16.54
C ILE A 26 -19.81 5.89 17.47
N LEU A 27 -19.22 4.76 17.11
CA LEU A 27 -19.24 3.54 17.92
C LEU A 27 -18.54 3.74 19.27
N GLN A 28 -17.41 4.47 19.29
CA GLN A 28 -16.70 4.77 20.52
C GLN A 28 -17.49 5.69 21.45
N VAL A 29 -18.21 6.68 20.90
CA VAL A 29 -19.11 7.54 21.68
C VAL A 29 -20.29 6.73 22.23
N LEU A 30 -20.94 5.92 21.39
CA LEU A 30 -22.05 5.06 21.80
C LEU A 30 -21.66 4.11 22.92
N ARG A 31 -20.48 3.48 22.80
CA ARG A 31 -19.91 2.61 23.83
C ARG A 31 -19.79 3.32 25.18
N ARG A 32 -19.38 4.60 25.19
CA ARG A 32 -19.26 5.39 26.42
C ARG A 32 -20.62 5.77 27.00
N THR A 33 -21.58 6.16 26.18
CA THR A 33 -22.90 6.59 26.66
C THR A 33 -23.70 5.44 27.27
N VAL A 34 -23.49 4.22 26.78
CA VAL A 34 -24.15 3.01 27.28
C VAL A 34 -23.59 2.55 28.64
N GLY A 35 -22.39 3.04 29.01
CA GLY A 35 -21.74 2.77 30.28
C GLY A 35 -21.05 1.40 30.35
N ASP A 36 -20.01 1.31 31.18
CA ASP A 36 -19.16 0.10 31.31
C ASP A 36 -19.88 -1.10 31.94
N GLY A 37 -21.09 -0.89 32.49
CA GLY A 37 -21.89 -1.93 33.17
C GLY A 37 -22.58 -2.93 32.24
N HIS A 38 -22.52 -2.75 30.92
CA HIS A 38 -23.09 -3.71 29.97
C HIS A 38 -22.19 -4.94 29.80
N SER A 39 -22.81 -6.09 29.49
CA SER A 39 -22.10 -7.36 29.36
C SER A 39 -20.89 -7.23 28.44
N LEU A 40 -19.77 -7.86 28.82
CA LEU A 40 -18.53 -7.98 28.03
C LEU A 40 -18.79 -8.27 26.54
N ARG A 41 -19.87 -9.01 26.23
CA ARG A 41 -20.32 -9.36 24.88
C ARG A 41 -20.65 -8.13 24.03
N LEU A 42 -21.34 -7.12 24.57
CA LEU A 42 -21.69 -5.91 23.83
C LEU A 42 -20.43 -5.09 23.51
N ASN A 43 -19.52 -4.96 24.48
CA ASN A 43 -18.25 -4.27 24.29
C ASN A 43 -17.37 -4.94 23.22
N LEU A 44 -17.30 -6.27 23.23
CA LEU A 44 -16.62 -7.04 22.19
C LEU A 44 -17.31 -6.89 20.83
N ALA A 45 -18.64 -6.93 20.78
CA ALA A 45 -19.40 -6.75 19.55
C ALA A 45 -19.14 -5.37 18.92
N ILE A 46 -19.15 -4.29 19.72
CA ILE A 46 -18.92 -2.94 19.21
C ILE A 46 -17.45 -2.73 18.81
N GLY A 47 -16.50 -3.26 19.59
CA GLY A 47 -15.07 -3.03 19.38
C GLY A 47 -14.43 -3.91 18.31
N VAL A 48 -14.82 -5.17 18.23
CA VAL A 48 -14.15 -6.19 17.41
C VAL A 48 -14.89 -6.49 16.12
N LEU A 49 -16.22 -6.59 16.17
CA LEU A 49 -17.02 -7.03 15.01
C LEU A 49 -16.83 -6.13 13.77
N PRO A 50 -16.72 -4.78 13.89
CA PRO A 50 -16.45 -3.92 12.75
C PRO A 50 -15.07 -4.12 12.12
N LEU A 51 -14.09 -4.64 12.88
CA LEU A 51 -12.72 -4.90 12.37
C LEU A 51 -12.66 -6.11 11.45
N ILE A 52 -13.46 -7.14 11.73
CA ILE A 52 -13.46 -8.42 11.03
C ILE A 52 -13.56 -8.26 9.50
N PRO A 53 -14.55 -7.54 8.93
CA PRO A 53 -14.65 -7.41 7.47
C PRO A 53 -13.45 -6.71 6.85
N PHE A 54 -12.83 -5.74 7.52
CA PHE A 54 -11.64 -5.06 7.00
C PHE A 54 -10.41 -5.96 7.05
N VAL A 55 -10.20 -6.71 8.13
CA VAL A 55 -9.08 -7.64 8.27
C VAL A 55 -9.20 -8.81 7.29
N VAL A 56 -10.39 -9.41 7.20
CA VAL A 56 -10.67 -10.48 6.24
C VAL A 56 -10.56 -9.96 4.82
N GLY A 57 -11.16 -8.80 4.52
CA GLY A 57 -11.06 -8.14 3.22
C GLY A 57 -9.62 -7.82 2.84
N MET A 58 -8.80 -7.34 3.78
CA MET A 58 -7.37 -7.11 3.59
C MET A 58 -6.63 -8.42 3.27
N ALA A 59 -6.85 -9.48 4.05
CA ALA A 59 -6.20 -10.78 3.83
C ALA A 59 -6.54 -11.36 2.45
N ILE A 60 -7.81 -11.24 2.04
CA ILE A 60 -8.27 -11.64 0.72
C ILE A 60 -7.66 -10.74 -0.37
N ALA A 61 -7.66 -9.41 -0.16
CA ALA A 61 -7.09 -8.46 -1.11
C ALA A 61 -5.61 -8.72 -1.36
N VAL A 62 -4.83 -9.01 -0.31
CA VAL A 62 -3.41 -9.38 -0.45
C VAL A 62 -3.28 -10.58 -1.39
N ARG A 63 -4.12 -11.61 -1.24
CA ARG A 63 -4.01 -12.86 -2.00
C ARG A 63 -4.57 -12.81 -3.42
N VAL A 64 -5.61 -12.01 -3.66
CA VAL A 64 -6.41 -12.08 -4.90
C VAL A 64 -6.23 -10.82 -5.77
N PHE A 65 -5.81 -9.69 -5.19
CA PHE A 65 -5.74 -8.43 -5.92
C PHE A 65 -4.38 -8.21 -6.58
N HIS A 66 -4.22 -8.82 -7.74
CA HIS A 66 -3.05 -8.66 -8.61
C HIS A 66 -3.49 -8.25 -10.02
N PRO A 67 -4.06 -7.04 -10.19
CA PRO A 67 -4.51 -6.63 -11.49
C PRO A 67 -3.32 -6.59 -12.46
N ALA A 68 -3.52 -7.12 -13.66
CA ALA A 68 -2.59 -6.93 -14.77
C ALA A 68 -2.79 -5.52 -15.38
N GLU A 69 -2.68 -4.50 -14.54
CA GLU A 69 -2.94 -3.11 -14.90
C GLU A 69 -1.81 -2.21 -14.39
N LEU A 70 -1.29 -1.39 -15.30
CA LEU A 70 -0.43 -0.26 -15.00
C LEU A 70 -1.19 1.01 -15.40
N ILE A 71 -0.96 2.10 -14.68
CA ILE A 71 -1.60 3.39 -14.97
C ILE A 71 -0.56 4.29 -15.63
N ALA A 72 -0.84 4.70 -16.86
CA ALA A 72 -0.07 5.72 -17.55
C ALA A 72 -0.27 7.09 -16.88
N ARG A 73 0.81 7.82 -16.65
CA ARG A 73 0.78 9.20 -16.17
C ARG A 73 1.56 10.09 -17.16
N PRO A 74 0.88 10.75 -18.11
CA PRO A 74 1.57 11.59 -19.08
C PRO A 74 2.20 12.85 -18.45
N GLU A 75 1.61 13.37 -17.36
CA GLU A 75 2.11 14.54 -16.62
C GLU A 75 3.47 14.30 -15.95
N VAL A 76 3.73 13.07 -15.54
CA VAL A 76 4.99 12.65 -14.93
C VAL A 76 5.35 11.34 -15.62
N PRO A 77 6.19 11.35 -16.67
CA PRO A 77 6.36 10.26 -17.62
C PRO A 77 6.74 8.97 -16.89
N ALA A 78 5.72 8.20 -16.54
CA ALA A 78 5.85 7.06 -15.67
C ALA A 78 4.64 6.13 -15.79
N PHE A 79 4.90 4.84 -15.66
CA PHE A 79 3.87 3.86 -15.33
C PHE A 79 3.81 3.69 -13.82
N ASP A 80 2.65 3.97 -13.25
CA ASP A 80 2.37 3.81 -11.83
C ASP A 80 1.55 2.55 -11.57
N VAL A 81 1.70 1.98 -10.39
CA VAL A 81 0.86 0.89 -9.91
C VAL A 81 -0.41 1.47 -9.28
N PRO A 82 -1.59 0.85 -9.49
CA PRO A 82 -2.82 1.29 -8.82
C PRO A 82 -2.69 1.20 -7.30
N ALA A 83 -3.48 2.01 -6.58
CA ALA A 83 -3.45 1.99 -5.11
C ALA A 83 -3.78 0.58 -4.58
N ASN A 84 -3.01 0.11 -3.60
CA ASN A 84 -3.21 -1.21 -3.03
C ASN A 84 -4.44 -1.22 -2.08
N PRO A 85 -5.53 -1.91 -2.42
CA PRO A 85 -6.73 -1.98 -1.57
C PRO A 85 -6.45 -2.65 -0.22
N ALA A 86 -5.48 -3.56 -0.13
CA ALA A 86 -5.08 -4.14 1.15
C ALA A 86 -4.50 -3.08 2.10
N ALA A 87 -3.72 -2.12 1.59
CA ALA A 87 -3.22 -1.01 2.40
C ALA A 87 -4.36 -0.12 2.90
N VAL A 88 -5.36 0.13 2.05
CA VAL A 88 -6.56 0.91 2.41
C VAL A 88 -7.39 0.20 3.48
N LEU A 89 -7.66 -1.09 3.31
CA LEU A 89 -8.42 -1.90 4.28
C LEU A 89 -7.65 -2.10 5.58
N GLY A 90 -6.32 -2.25 5.51
CA GLY A 90 -5.44 -2.29 6.68
C GLY A 90 -5.47 -0.98 7.47
N ALA A 91 -5.38 0.16 6.77
CA ALA A 91 -5.51 1.48 7.40
C ALA A 91 -6.90 1.71 7.98
N ALA A 92 -7.96 1.26 7.31
CA ALA A 92 -9.33 1.29 7.83
C ALA A 92 -9.45 0.45 9.12
N SER A 93 -8.95 -0.79 9.12
CA SER A 93 -8.90 -1.65 10.31
C SER A 93 -8.16 -0.98 11.46
N TYR A 94 -6.98 -0.43 11.19
CA TYR A 94 -6.16 0.25 12.19
C TYR A 94 -6.83 1.51 12.71
N THR A 95 -7.64 2.20 11.90
CA THR A 95 -8.41 3.39 12.32
C THR A 95 -9.39 3.05 13.43
N PHE A 96 -10.15 1.96 13.29
CA PHE A 96 -11.04 1.50 14.36
C PHE A 96 -10.25 1.18 15.62
N PHE A 97 -9.21 0.35 15.52
CA PHE A 97 -8.35 0.03 16.66
C PHE A 97 -7.80 1.28 17.36
N ALA A 98 -7.28 2.23 16.58
CA ALA A 98 -6.70 3.47 17.09
C ALA A 98 -7.75 4.33 17.80
N VAL A 99 -8.95 4.50 17.25
CA VAL A 99 -10.03 5.27 17.89
C VAL A 99 -10.42 4.65 19.24
N PHE A 100 -10.55 3.33 19.31
CA PHE A 100 -10.87 2.63 20.56
C PHE A 100 -9.75 2.78 21.61
N ALA A 101 -8.49 2.56 21.20
CA ALA A 101 -7.33 2.66 22.09
C ALA A 101 -7.10 4.10 22.59
N LEU A 102 -7.16 5.07 21.67
CA LEU A 102 -6.95 6.48 21.98
C LEU A 102 -8.10 7.06 22.80
N GLY A 103 -9.33 6.62 22.59
CA GLY A 103 -10.47 7.11 23.37
C GLY A 103 -10.22 6.97 24.88
N GLY A 104 -9.85 5.76 25.33
CA GLY A 104 -9.50 5.51 26.74
C GLY A 104 -8.34 6.39 27.22
N ALA A 105 -7.25 6.45 26.45
CA ALA A 105 -6.07 7.24 26.77
C ALA A 105 -6.38 8.74 26.92
N PHE A 106 -7.17 9.31 26.00
CA PHE A 106 -7.59 10.71 26.06
C PHE A 106 -8.40 11.03 27.31
N HIS A 107 -9.27 10.11 27.75
CA HIS A 107 -10.02 10.33 28.98
C HIS A 107 -9.09 10.37 30.21
N GLY A 108 -8.14 9.43 30.32
CA GLY A 108 -7.14 9.43 31.39
C GLY A 108 -6.22 10.66 31.38
N LEU A 109 -5.92 11.21 30.20
CA LEU A 109 -5.19 12.47 30.06
C LEU A 109 -6.01 13.66 30.57
N VAL A 110 -7.30 13.73 30.22
CA VAL A 110 -8.19 14.82 30.62
C VAL A 110 -8.48 14.79 32.12
N THR A 111 -8.60 13.60 32.73
CA THR A 111 -8.81 13.46 34.18
C THR A 111 -7.52 13.55 34.99
N GLY A 112 -6.35 13.57 34.34
CA GLY A 112 -5.04 13.64 35.01
C GLY A 112 -4.60 12.35 35.71
N MET A 113 -5.39 11.27 35.62
CA MET A 113 -5.14 10.03 36.35
C MET A 113 -3.95 9.23 35.81
N ASP A 114 -3.71 9.27 34.50
CA ASP A 114 -2.77 8.35 33.82
C ASP A 114 -1.86 9.04 32.80
N VAL A 115 -1.49 10.31 33.03
CA VAL A 115 -0.77 11.11 32.02
C VAL A 115 0.52 10.45 31.54
N VAL A 116 1.28 9.86 32.45
CA VAL A 116 2.56 9.20 32.16
C VAL A 116 2.38 7.98 31.24
N LEU A 117 1.30 7.22 31.42
CA LEU A 117 1.02 6.01 30.64
C LEU A 117 0.29 6.34 29.32
N ALA A 118 -0.63 7.29 29.36
CA ALA A 118 -1.48 7.64 28.22
C ALA A 118 -0.71 8.43 27.14
N SER A 119 0.23 9.30 27.52
CA SER A 119 1.01 10.10 26.56
C SER A 119 1.80 9.27 25.54
N PRO A 120 2.64 8.28 25.95
CA PRO A 120 3.38 7.47 24.98
C PRO A 120 2.44 6.61 24.12
N LEU A 121 1.33 6.12 24.68
CA LEU A 121 0.34 5.38 23.91
C LEU A 121 -0.30 6.24 22.82
N VAL A 122 -0.66 7.49 23.13
CA VAL A 122 -1.22 8.43 22.15
C VAL A 122 -0.22 8.70 21.02
N VAL A 123 1.05 8.95 21.37
CA VAL A 123 2.11 9.20 20.38
C VAL A 123 2.34 7.98 19.48
N VAL A 124 2.44 6.78 20.05
CA VAL A 124 2.70 5.55 19.29
C VAL A 124 1.52 5.19 18.39
N VAL A 125 0.30 5.15 18.94
CA VAL A 125 -0.90 4.76 18.17
C VAL A 125 -1.25 5.83 17.14
N GLY A 126 -1.16 7.10 17.51
CA GLY A 126 -1.40 8.22 16.58
C GLY A 126 -0.37 8.27 15.45
N GLY A 127 0.92 8.09 15.77
CA GLY A 127 2.00 8.04 14.78
C GLY A 127 1.84 6.86 13.82
N GLN A 128 1.48 5.68 14.34
CA GLN A 128 1.22 4.49 13.54
C GLN A 128 -0.01 4.68 12.65
N LEU A 129 -1.08 5.30 13.15
CA LEU A 129 -2.28 5.62 12.36
C LEU A 129 -1.93 6.55 11.19
N ALA A 130 -1.14 7.59 11.45
CA ALA A 130 -0.65 8.51 10.43
C ALA A 130 0.19 7.77 9.37
N ALA A 131 1.06 6.84 9.79
CA ALA A 131 1.85 6.02 8.87
C ALA A 131 0.97 5.12 7.99
N PHE A 132 -0.06 4.48 8.55
CA PHE A 132 -1.02 3.66 7.80
C PHE A 132 -1.82 4.49 6.78
N TRP A 133 -2.31 5.67 7.19
CA TRP A 133 -3.02 6.57 6.29
C TRP A 133 -2.11 7.07 5.17
N TRP A 134 -0.87 7.44 5.50
CA TRP A 134 0.08 7.86 4.49
C TRP A 134 0.45 6.73 3.53
N ALA A 135 0.58 5.50 4.00
CA ALA A 135 0.79 4.33 3.15
C ALA A 135 -0.41 4.05 2.23
N ALA A 136 -1.63 4.16 2.75
CA ALA A 136 -2.87 3.91 2.02
C ALA A 136 -3.20 5.01 0.99
N LEU A 137 -2.93 6.28 1.32
CA LEU A 137 -3.20 7.43 0.47
C LEU A 137 -2.05 7.76 -0.48
N GLY A 138 -0.83 7.44 -0.06
CA GLY A 138 0.41 7.73 -0.77
C GLY A 138 0.61 6.84 -2.00
N ARG A 139 1.55 7.26 -2.85
CA ARG A 139 1.97 6.51 -4.05
C ARG A 139 3.09 5.53 -3.69
N CYS A 140 2.77 4.54 -2.86
CA CYS A 140 3.70 3.44 -2.55
C CYS A 140 3.62 2.37 -3.65
N GLY A 141 4.74 1.72 -3.93
CA GLY A 141 4.87 0.68 -4.96
C GLY A 141 5.96 0.99 -5.98
N VAL A 142 6.02 0.12 -6.99
CA VAL A 142 6.93 0.23 -8.12
C VAL A 142 6.39 1.22 -9.14
N ARG A 143 7.29 2.02 -9.70
CA ARG A 143 7.04 2.95 -10.78
C ARG A 143 8.14 2.80 -11.81
N LEU A 144 7.75 2.68 -13.08
CA LEU A 144 8.68 2.67 -14.20
C LEU A 144 8.76 4.09 -14.75
N THR A 145 9.97 4.61 -14.93
CA THR A 145 10.25 5.94 -15.47
C THR A 145 11.25 5.82 -16.63
N PRO A 146 11.35 6.81 -17.53
CA PRO A 146 12.37 6.82 -18.58
C PRO A 146 13.80 6.61 -18.06
N ASP A 147 14.11 7.12 -16.86
CA ASP A 147 15.45 7.03 -16.26
C ASP A 147 15.72 5.70 -15.56
N GLY A 148 14.66 5.00 -15.12
CA GLY A 148 14.81 3.73 -14.40
C GLY A 148 13.57 3.30 -13.64
N ILE A 149 13.79 2.37 -12.72
CA ILE A 149 12.76 1.81 -11.85
C ILE A 149 12.85 2.50 -10.49
N VAL A 150 11.72 3.03 -10.01
CA VAL A 150 11.58 3.61 -8.67
C VAL A 150 10.68 2.70 -7.84
N ASP A 151 11.18 2.17 -6.73
CA ASP A 151 10.33 1.56 -5.69
C ASP A 151 10.21 2.51 -4.51
N ARG A 152 8.98 2.86 -4.14
CA ARG A 152 8.68 3.69 -2.97
C ARG A 152 7.92 2.87 -1.93
N GLN A 153 8.54 2.70 -0.78
CA GLN A 153 7.92 2.13 0.41
C GLN A 153 7.67 3.24 1.44
N VAL A 154 6.92 2.92 2.48
CA VAL A 154 6.61 3.85 3.58
C VAL A 154 7.92 4.45 4.14
N HIS A 155 8.88 3.61 4.53
CA HIS A 155 10.09 4.11 5.21
C HIS A 155 11.31 4.24 4.29
N GLY A 156 11.17 4.02 2.98
CA GLY A 156 12.33 3.93 2.10
C GLY A 156 12.03 4.05 0.61
N ARG A 157 13.08 4.25 -0.17
CA ARG A 157 13.05 4.37 -1.62
C ARG A 157 14.22 3.63 -2.24
N LEU A 158 13.99 2.93 -3.34
CA LEU A 158 15.02 2.39 -4.22
C LEU A 158 14.88 3.04 -5.60
N PHE A 159 15.99 3.39 -6.20
CA PHE A 159 16.08 3.76 -7.60
C PHE A 159 17.10 2.86 -8.29
N VAL A 160 16.66 2.18 -9.34
CA VAL A 160 17.47 1.31 -10.19
C VAL A 160 17.49 1.90 -11.60
N PRO A 161 18.58 2.55 -12.01
CA PRO A 161 18.73 2.99 -13.40
C PRO A 161 18.61 1.82 -14.36
N TRP A 162 18.09 2.03 -15.56
CA TRP A 162 18.00 0.95 -16.56
C TRP A 162 19.38 0.35 -16.89
N ASP A 163 20.41 1.18 -16.92
CA ASP A 163 21.80 0.76 -17.22
C ASP A 163 22.43 -0.07 -16.09
N ALA A 164 21.77 -0.16 -14.93
CA ALA A 164 22.21 -1.03 -13.83
C ALA A 164 21.78 -2.49 -14.02
N LEU A 165 20.83 -2.76 -14.92
CA LEU A 165 20.24 -4.07 -15.14
C LEU A 165 21.08 -4.92 -16.12
N THR A 166 21.05 -6.24 -15.93
CA THR A 166 21.69 -7.20 -16.85
C THR A 166 20.71 -7.64 -17.94
N THR A 167 21.00 -7.33 -19.19
CA THR A 167 20.27 -7.86 -20.36
C THR A 167 20.82 -9.24 -20.75
N PRO A 168 20.04 -10.12 -21.41
CA PRO A 168 18.71 -9.90 -21.99
C PRO A 168 17.52 -10.10 -21.05
N ASP A 169 17.70 -10.68 -19.86
CA ASP A 169 16.59 -10.99 -18.95
C ASP A 169 16.78 -10.35 -17.57
N PRO A 170 16.52 -9.04 -17.45
CA PRO A 170 16.82 -8.29 -16.24
C PRO A 170 15.83 -8.48 -15.10
N ALA A 171 14.63 -9.02 -15.35
CA ALA A 171 13.60 -9.18 -14.32
C ALA A 171 12.80 -10.47 -14.47
N HIS A 172 12.60 -11.16 -13.36
CA HIS A 172 11.80 -12.38 -13.28
C HIS A 172 10.78 -12.31 -12.15
N PRO A 173 9.54 -12.82 -12.34
CA PRO A 173 8.61 -12.97 -11.24
C PRO A 173 9.14 -14.05 -10.29
N ARG A 174 9.32 -13.72 -9.00
CA ARG A 174 9.71 -14.68 -7.97
C ARG A 174 8.49 -15.38 -7.37
N ASP A 175 7.47 -14.58 -7.11
CA ASP A 175 6.16 -14.99 -6.58
C ASP A 175 5.12 -13.94 -7.05
N PRO A 176 3.82 -14.16 -6.84
CA PRO A 176 2.78 -13.22 -7.27
C PRO A 176 2.94 -11.79 -6.72
N HIS A 177 3.70 -11.60 -5.65
CA HIS A 177 3.90 -10.33 -4.96
C HIS A 177 5.31 -9.74 -5.14
N GLN A 178 6.22 -10.41 -5.86
CA GLN A 178 7.62 -9.99 -5.94
C GLN A 178 8.23 -10.25 -7.32
N VAL A 179 9.00 -9.26 -7.79
CA VAL A 179 9.86 -9.36 -8.97
C VAL A 179 11.31 -9.33 -8.51
N THR A 180 12.13 -10.25 -9.01
CA THR A 180 13.59 -10.24 -8.77
C THR A 180 14.29 -9.65 -9.99
N LEU A 181 15.14 -8.66 -9.75
CA LEU A 181 16.00 -8.00 -10.71
C LEU A 181 17.38 -8.65 -10.75
N ARG A 182 17.92 -8.78 -11.96
CA ARG A 182 19.33 -9.10 -12.21
C ARG A 182 20.08 -7.80 -12.44
N ILE A 183 20.90 -7.44 -11.46
CA ILE A 183 21.63 -6.16 -11.42
C ILE A 183 23.10 -6.42 -11.75
N GLY A 184 23.56 -5.88 -12.87
CA GLY A 184 24.95 -5.97 -13.32
C GLY A 184 25.85 -4.90 -12.71
N ARG A 185 25.30 -3.73 -12.40
CA ARG A 185 26.04 -2.59 -11.80
C ARG A 185 25.40 -2.13 -10.50
N PRO A 186 25.69 -2.80 -9.37
CA PRO A 186 25.05 -2.52 -8.08
C PRO A 186 25.45 -1.18 -7.46
N ASP A 187 26.55 -0.58 -7.92
CA ASP A 187 27.07 0.74 -7.57
C ASP A 187 26.17 1.88 -8.06
N MET A 188 25.47 1.68 -9.19
CA MET A 188 24.53 2.67 -9.74
C MET A 188 23.19 2.71 -8.99
N VAL A 189 22.90 1.69 -8.19
CA VAL A 189 21.63 1.53 -7.48
C VAL A 189 21.58 2.40 -6.23
N ARG A 190 20.61 3.31 -6.17
CA ARG A 190 20.47 4.25 -5.04
C ARG A 190 19.37 3.77 -4.09
N LYS A 191 19.76 3.45 -2.85
CA LYS A 191 18.83 3.13 -1.75
C LYS A 191 18.81 4.26 -0.73
N ARG A 192 17.61 4.71 -0.32
CA ARG A 192 17.41 5.71 0.73
C ARG A 192 16.40 5.19 1.76
N GLY A 193 16.68 5.42 3.05
CA GLY A 193 15.78 5.04 4.13
C GLY A 193 15.72 3.54 4.42
N PHE A 194 14.77 3.15 5.28
CA PHE A 194 14.55 1.77 5.68
C PHE A 194 13.58 1.10 4.71
N ARG A 195 14.05 0.05 4.03
CA ARG A 195 13.29 -0.67 3.02
C ARG A 195 13.26 -2.15 3.37
N SER A 196 12.08 -2.76 3.29
CA SER A 196 11.94 -4.21 3.35
C SER A 196 12.40 -4.84 2.04
N GLY A 197 13.23 -5.89 2.15
CA GLY A 197 13.82 -6.62 1.03
C GLY A 197 15.20 -6.13 0.57
N GLY A 198 15.85 -6.96 -0.25
CA GLY A 198 17.15 -6.68 -0.88
C GLY A 198 17.06 -5.65 -2.02
N ARG A 199 18.22 -5.20 -2.52
CA ARG A 199 18.30 -4.27 -3.67
C ARG A 199 17.80 -4.90 -4.98
N THR A 200 17.80 -6.23 -5.04
CA THR A 200 17.39 -7.03 -6.21
C THR A 200 15.93 -7.43 -6.18
N VAL A 201 15.19 -7.19 -5.09
CA VAL A 201 13.78 -7.56 -5.02
C VAL A 201 12.94 -6.30 -5.26
N LEU A 202 11.80 -6.40 -5.93
CA LEU A 202 10.81 -5.33 -6.07
C LEU A 202 9.45 -5.86 -5.60
N PRO A 203 8.69 -5.09 -4.81
CA PRO A 203 7.33 -5.48 -4.48
C PRO A 203 6.40 -5.28 -5.70
N ALA A 204 5.60 -6.30 -6.02
CA ALA A 204 4.49 -6.20 -6.96
C ALA A 204 3.15 -5.98 -6.22
N THR A 205 3.16 -5.22 -5.13
CA THR A 205 1.93 -4.97 -4.36
C THR A 205 0.95 -4.13 -5.17
N GLY A 206 -0.20 -4.69 -5.53
CA GLY A 206 -1.24 -4.01 -6.30
C GLY A 206 -1.10 -4.15 -7.82
N VAL A 207 -0.20 -5.00 -8.32
CA VAL A 207 -0.05 -5.30 -9.75
C VAL A 207 0.43 -6.73 -9.94
N SER A 208 0.17 -7.35 -11.08
CA SER A 208 0.80 -8.63 -11.41
C SER A 208 2.33 -8.51 -11.49
N ALA A 209 3.05 -9.38 -10.78
CA ALA A 209 4.50 -9.48 -10.86
C ALA A 209 4.98 -9.79 -12.29
N GLU A 210 4.23 -10.60 -13.05
CA GLU A 210 4.54 -10.94 -14.44
C GLU A 210 4.41 -9.75 -15.38
N LEU A 211 3.41 -8.89 -15.17
CA LEU A 211 3.27 -7.67 -15.96
C LEU A 211 4.43 -6.72 -15.71
N VAL A 212 4.82 -6.54 -14.44
CA VAL A 212 5.94 -5.68 -14.07
C VAL A 212 7.26 -6.21 -14.61
N SER A 213 7.54 -7.51 -14.45
CA SER A 213 8.78 -8.11 -14.97
C SER A 213 8.87 -7.98 -16.49
N ARG A 214 7.77 -8.19 -17.20
CA ARG A 214 7.70 -8.03 -18.66
C ARG A 214 7.93 -6.60 -19.10
N ALA A 215 7.28 -5.63 -18.45
CA ALA A 215 7.50 -4.22 -18.75
C ALA A 215 8.97 -3.83 -18.51
N ILE A 216 9.59 -4.34 -17.45
CA ILE A 216 11.02 -4.12 -17.18
C ILE A 216 11.87 -4.75 -18.28
N ASN A 217 11.59 -5.98 -18.69
CA ASN A 217 12.33 -6.67 -19.75
C ASN A 217 12.21 -5.94 -21.10
N GLU A 218 11.01 -5.48 -21.47
CA GLU A 218 10.78 -4.72 -22.72
C GLU A 218 11.63 -3.44 -22.75
N TYR A 219 11.55 -2.59 -21.72
CA TYR A 219 12.26 -1.31 -21.71
C TYR A 219 13.74 -1.40 -21.41
N ALA A 220 14.18 -2.44 -20.71
CA ALA A 220 15.60 -2.69 -20.54
C ALA A 220 16.25 -3.13 -21.86
N ASN A 221 15.59 -3.99 -22.63
CA ASN A 221 16.07 -4.49 -23.92
C ASN A 221 15.87 -3.51 -25.09
N ARG A 222 14.99 -2.52 -24.97
CA ARG A 222 14.70 -1.51 -26.00
C ARG A 222 14.87 -0.09 -25.46
N PRO A 223 16.12 0.41 -25.36
CA PRO A 223 16.40 1.73 -24.80
C PRO A 223 15.67 2.88 -25.49
N GLU A 224 15.46 2.77 -26.80
CA GLU A 224 14.74 3.75 -27.63
C GLU A 224 13.26 3.89 -27.23
N ALA A 225 12.65 2.86 -26.65
CA ALA A 225 11.26 2.87 -26.22
C ALA A 225 11.04 3.50 -24.83
N ARG A 226 12.12 3.76 -24.06
CA ARG A 226 12.03 4.27 -22.68
C ARG A 226 11.41 5.66 -22.59
N SER A 227 11.59 6.50 -23.62
CA SER A 227 10.99 7.84 -23.70
C SER A 227 9.47 7.81 -23.76
N ALA A 228 8.88 6.70 -24.22
CA ALA A 228 7.43 6.52 -24.31
C ALA A 228 6.80 6.06 -22.99
N ILE A 229 7.60 5.76 -21.96
CA ILE A 229 7.12 5.33 -20.64
C ILE A 229 6.19 6.40 -20.05
N GLY A 230 4.99 5.98 -19.63
CA GLY A 230 3.95 6.86 -19.11
C GLY A 230 2.95 7.37 -20.15
N SER A 231 3.12 7.04 -21.42
CA SER A 231 2.11 7.31 -22.47
C SER A 231 1.08 6.18 -22.56
N GLU A 232 -0.14 6.53 -22.97
CA GLU A 232 -1.22 5.56 -23.21
C GLU A 232 -0.88 4.60 -24.36
N VAL A 233 -0.15 5.08 -25.39
CA VAL A 233 0.26 4.26 -26.53
C VAL A 233 1.20 3.14 -26.08
N ALA A 234 2.20 3.50 -25.27
CA ALA A 234 3.14 2.52 -24.73
C ALA A 234 2.48 1.54 -23.75
N LEU A 235 1.52 2.01 -22.93
CA LEU A 235 0.71 1.14 -22.08
C LEU A 235 -0.10 0.12 -22.90
N THR A 236 -0.78 0.60 -23.95
CA THR A 236 -1.56 -0.27 -24.85
C THR A 236 -0.66 -1.32 -25.52
N HIS A 237 0.53 -0.92 -25.97
CA HIS A 237 1.50 -1.85 -26.56
C HIS A 237 1.91 -2.95 -25.56
N LEU A 238 2.22 -2.60 -24.31
CA LEU A 238 2.54 -3.58 -23.27
C LEU A 238 1.41 -4.58 -23.00
N GLN A 239 0.16 -4.12 -23.06
CA GLN A 239 -1.02 -4.96 -22.85
C GLN A 239 -1.28 -5.93 -24.01
N MET A 240 -0.83 -5.60 -25.23
CA MET A 240 -0.93 -6.48 -26.40
C MET A 240 0.09 -7.62 -26.39
N ILE A 241 1.20 -7.49 -25.64
CA ILE A 241 2.21 -8.56 -25.55
C ILE A 241 1.57 -9.75 -24.81
N PRO A 242 1.50 -10.95 -25.42
CA PRO A 242 0.86 -12.12 -24.80
C PRO A 242 1.41 -12.43 -23.41
N GLN A 243 0.54 -12.83 -22.48
CA GLN A 243 0.98 -13.42 -21.22
C GLN A 243 1.43 -14.86 -21.51
N VAL A 244 2.72 -15.15 -21.32
CA VAL A 244 3.31 -16.49 -21.43
C VAL A 244 3.21 -17.17 -20.08
#